data_AF-A0A0M8KQ47-F1
#
_entry.id   AF-A0A0M8KQ47-F1
#
_cell.length_a   1.000
_cell.length_b   1.000
_cell.length_c   1.000
_cell.angle_alpha   90.00
_cell.angle_beta   90.00
_cell.angle_gamma   90.00
#
_symmetry.space_group_name_H-M   'P 1'
#
loop_
_entity.id
_entity.type
_entity.pdbx_description
1 polymer ?
#
loop_
_entity_poly.entity_id
_entity_poly.type
_entity_poly.pdbx_seq_one_letter_code
_entity_poly.pdbx_strand_id
1 'polypeptide(L)'
;MYVIVRQRDGEPEFLPSNPAGRFKGKDPSVARQRLDAEWVAGAEVVYIGKASGGASGRRGLRKRLDEFRRFGEGEPIGHWGGRLIWQLEESDTLLVCWKETDEEPALMESAMILEFATEYGRRPFANLRN
;
A
#
# COMPACT_ATOMS: atom_id res chain seq x y z
N MET A 1 3.09 -11.70 4.84
CA MET A 1 2.38 -10.40 4.90
C MET A 1 3.36 -9.26 4.98
N TYR A 2 2.98 -8.06 4.56
CA TYR A 2 3.74 -6.83 4.80
C TYR A 2 2.82 -5.66 5.08
N VAL A 3 3.35 -4.67 5.79
CA VAL A 3 2.68 -3.41 6.07
C VAL A 3 3.63 -2.26 5.78
N ILE A 4 3.05 -1.11 5.43
CA ILE A 4 3.78 0.13 5.22
C ILE A 4 3.40 1.06 6.37
N VAL A 5 4.42 1.54 7.07
CA VAL A 5 4.27 2.30 8.31
C VAL A 5 4.83 3.70 8.13
N ARG A 6 4.04 4.69 8.52
CA ARG A 6 4.43 6.09 8.63
C ARG A 6 4.69 6.41 10.10
N GLN A 7 5.92 6.77 10.45
CA GLN A 7 6.32 7.08 11.83
C GLN A 7 6.20 8.56 12.20
N ARG A 8 5.60 9.38 11.34
CA ARG A 8 5.42 10.81 11.58
C ARG A 8 4.04 11.10 12.16
N ASP A 9 4.02 11.98 13.14
CA ASP A 9 2.81 12.58 13.67
C ASP A 9 2.28 13.69 12.75
N GLY A 10 0.98 13.95 12.82
CA GLY A 10 0.32 15.04 12.10
C GLY A 10 -0.15 14.67 10.70
N GLU A 11 -0.73 15.66 10.02
CA GLU A 11 -1.27 15.51 8.67
C GLU A 11 -0.14 15.32 7.63
N PRO A 12 -0.36 14.51 6.59
CA PRO A 12 0.60 14.32 5.51
C PRO A 12 0.48 15.44 4.49
N GLU A 13 1.58 15.67 3.78
CA GLU A 13 1.53 16.41 2.52
C GLU A 13 1.45 15.42 1.35
N PHE A 14 0.77 15.87 0.29
CA PHE A 14 0.49 15.04 -0.87
C PHE A 14 1.06 15.63 -2.16
N LEU A 15 1.70 14.78 -2.94
CA LEU A 15 2.15 15.12 -4.29
C LEU A 15 0.96 15.35 -5.24
N PRO A 16 1.02 16.37 -6.12
CA PRO A 16 -0.03 16.64 -7.09
C PRO A 16 -0.16 15.56 -8.16
N SER A 17 0.91 14.80 -8.41
CA SER A 17 0.94 13.66 -9.32
C SER A 17 1.66 12.48 -8.68
N ASN A 18 1.23 11.28 -9.03
CA ASN A 18 1.83 10.05 -8.55
C ASN A 18 3.04 9.68 -9.44
N PRO A 19 4.25 9.52 -8.87
CA PRO A 19 5.45 9.17 -9.64
C PRO A 19 5.45 7.72 -10.11
N ALA A 20 4.54 6.88 -9.59
CA ALA A 20 4.52 5.46 -9.89
C ALA A 20 4.19 5.16 -11.36
N GLY A 21 4.59 3.97 -11.80
CA GLY A 21 4.58 3.62 -13.21
C GLY A 21 3.20 3.44 -13.84
N ARG A 22 3.11 3.79 -15.11
CA ARG A 22 1.86 3.72 -15.91
C ARG A 22 1.69 2.34 -16.54
N PHE A 23 1.42 1.32 -15.74
CA PHE A 23 1.15 -0.03 -16.26
C PHE A 23 -0.11 -0.05 -17.14
N LYS A 24 0.02 -0.55 -18.37
CA LYS A 24 -1.03 -0.53 -19.40
C LYS A 24 -1.61 0.87 -19.65
N GLY A 25 -0.79 1.92 -19.53
CA GLY A 25 -1.19 3.31 -19.78
C GLY A 25 -2.07 3.94 -18.70
N LYS A 26 -2.30 3.26 -17.57
CA LYS A 26 -3.14 3.77 -16.49
C LYS A 26 -2.37 4.73 -15.57
N ASP A 27 -2.90 5.95 -15.38
CA ASP A 27 -2.34 6.94 -14.45
C ASP A 27 -2.67 6.59 -12.99
N PRO A 28 -1.69 6.38 -12.10
CA PRO A 28 -1.95 6.07 -10.70
C PRO A 28 -2.40 7.28 -9.86
N SER A 29 -2.30 8.50 -10.38
CA SER A 29 -2.66 9.73 -9.68
C SER A 29 -4.14 9.79 -9.34
N VAL A 30 -4.46 10.31 -8.15
CA VAL A 30 -5.80 10.71 -7.75
C VAL A 30 -5.78 12.17 -7.30
N ALA A 31 -6.96 12.81 -7.35
CA ALA A 31 -7.12 14.19 -6.90
C ALA A 31 -6.91 14.32 -5.38
N ARG A 32 -6.45 15.50 -4.94
CA ARG A 32 -6.24 15.86 -3.52
C ARG A 32 -7.44 15.49 -2.64
N GLN A 33 -8.65 15.86 -3.06
CA GLN A 33 -9.89 15.53 -2.34
C GLN A 33 -10.04 14.03 -2.05
N ARG A 34 -9.59 13.16 -2.96
CA ARG A 34 -9.63 11.71 -2.75
C ARG A 34 -8.58 11.26 -1.74
N LEU A 35 -7.39 11.87 -1.75
CA LEU A 35 -6.34 11.57 -0.76
C LEU A 35 -6.83 11.96 0.64
N ASP A 36 -7.39 13.16 0.79
CA ASP A 36 -7.95 13.64 2.07
C ASP A 36 -9.08 12.74 2.56
N ALA A 37 -9.97 12.28 1.66
CA ALA A 37 -11.09 11.42 2.03
C ALA A 37 -10.65 10.02 2.53
N GLU A 38 -9.54 9.49 2.00
CA GLU A 38 -9.00 8.18 2.38
C GLU A 38 -8.04 8.26 3.57
N TRP A 39 -7.54 9.44 3.92
CA TRP A 39 -6.62 9.61 5.04
C TRP A 39 -7.25 9.18 6.37
N VAL A 40 -6.42 8.60 7.23
CA VAL A 40 -6.80 8.07 8.55
C VAL A 40 -5.89 8.72 9.59
N ALA A 41 -6.38 9.79 10.21
CA ALA A 41 -5.61 10.49 11.24
C ALA A 41 -5.29 9.58 12.44
N GLY A 42 -4.05 9.66 12.91
CA GLY A 42 -3.56 8.89 14.07
C GLY A 42 -3.16 7.44 13.78
N ALA A 43 -3.36 6.93 12.55
CA ALA A 43 -2.94 5.59 12.19
C ALA A 43 -1.49 5.58 11.66
N GLU A 44 -0.63 4.73 12.25
CA GLU A 44 0.74 4.54 11.73
C GLU A 44 0.76 3.65 10.49
N VAL A 45 -0.10 2.63 10.42
CA VAL A 45 -0.18 1.71 9.28
C VAL A 45 -0.98 2.34 8.15
N VAL A 46 -0.31 2.69 7.05
CA VAL A 46 -0.94 3.31 5.88
C VAL A 46 -1.32 2.30 4.79
N TYR A 47 -0.77 1.09 4.84
CA TYR A 47 -1.12 0.02 3.91
C TYR A 47 -0.80 -1.36 4.46
N ILE A 48 -1.67 -2.33 4.13
CA ILE A 48 -1.52 -3.75 4.41
C ILE A 48 -1.53 -4.48 3.08
N GLY A 49 -0.52 -5.31 2.85
CA GLY A 49 -0.39 -6.09 1.64
C GLY A 49 -0.02 -7.54 1.89
N LYS A 50 -0.44 -8.40 0.96
CA LYS A 50 -0.04 -9.80 0.92
C LYS A 50 0.90 -10.14 -0.23
N ALA A 51 1.61 -11.25 -0.05
CA ALA A 51 2.36 -11.93 -1.10
C ALA A 51 1.94 -13.40 -1.12
N SER A 52 1.87 -14.00 -2.31
CA SER A 52 1.61 -15.43 -2.48
C SER A 52 2.74 -16.08 -3.27
N GLY A 53 2.82 -17.42 -3.21
CA GLY A 53 3.73 -18.23 -4.03
C GLY A 53 3.50 -18.08 -5.53
N GLY A 54 2.37 -17.50 -5.95
CA GLY A 54 1.91 -17.52 -7.33
C GLY A 54 1.60 -18.95 -7.81
N ALA A 55 1.17 -19.08 -9.07
CA ALA A 55 0.78 -20.38 -9.63
C ALA A 55 1.93 -21.41 -9.66
N SER A 56 3.19 -20.97 -9.76
CA SER A 56 4.37 -21.84 -9.81
C SER A 56 5.07 -22.05 -8.47
N GLY A 57 4.60 -21.42 -7.39
CA GLY A 57 5.26 -21.44 -6.08
C GLY A 57 6.59 -20.68 -6.00
N ARG A 58 7.05 -20.06 -7.09
CA ARG A 58 8.35 -19.36 -7.16
C ARG A 58 8.29 -17.89 -6.81
N ARG A 59 7.10 -17.35 -6.48
CA ARG A 59 6.93 -15.98 -6.01
C ARG A 59 6.89 -15.95 -4.48
N GLY A 60 6.91 -14.76 -3.91
CA GLY A 60 6.87 -14.57 -2.48
C GLY A 60 7.08 -13.11 -2.11
N LEU A 61 7.27 -12.87 -0.82
CA LEU A 61 7.39 -11.53 -0.25
C LEU A 61 8.46 -10.68 -0.94
N ARG A 62 9.67 -11.22 -1.12
CA ARG A 62 10.78 -10.53 -1.81
C ARG A 62 10.37 -10.00 -3.18
N LYS A 63 9.75 -10.85 -4.01
CA LYS A 63 9.34 -10.47 -5.36
C LYS A 63 8.23 -9.42 -5.33
N ARG A 64 7.29 -9.56 -4.39
CA ARG A 64 6.19 -8.61 -4.23
C ARG A 64 6.68 -7.22 -3.82
N LEU A 65 7.62 -7.15 -2.89
CA LEU A 65 8.23 -5.89 -2.45
C LEU A 65 9.12 -5.25 -3.52
N ASP A 66 9.84 -6.06 -4.32
CA ASP A 66 10.58 -5.55 -5.49
C ASP A 66 9.64 -4.90 -6.51
N GLU A 67 8.52 -5.55 -6.83
CA GLU A 67 7.50 -4.99 -7.72
C GLU A 67 6.86 -3.72 -7.15
N PHE A 68 6.62 -3.67 -5.84
CA PHE A 68 6.10 -2.49 -5.16
C PHE A 68 7.07 -1.31 -5.30
N ARG A 69 8.35 -1.51 -4.95
CA ARG A 69 9.41 -0.49 -5.08
C ARG A 69 9.56 0.01 -6.51
N ARG A 70 9.72 -0.91 -7.48
CA ARG A 70 9.92 -0.55 -8.90
C ARG A 70 8.71 0.17 -9.48
N PHE A 71 7.49 -0.23 -9.08
CA PHE A 71 6.28 0.51 -9.44
C PHE A 71 6.36 1.95 -8.93
N GLY A 72 6.76 2.18 -7.66
CA GLY A 72 6.98 3.53 -7.11
C GLY A 72 8.06 4.33 -7.84
N GLU A 73 9.11 3.68 -8.34
CA GLU A 73 10.18 4.28 -9.15
C GLU A 73 9.74 4.63 -10.59
N GLY A 74 8.47 4.46 -10.93
CA GLY A 74 7.92 4.82 -12.24
C GLY A 74 7.93 3.68 -13.27
N GLU A 75 8.37 2.47 -12.90
CA GLU A 75 8.35 1.35 -13.84
C GLU A 75 6.93 0.85 -14.10
N PRO A 76 6.55 0.56 -15.37
CA PRO A 76 5.20 0.12 -15.73
C PRO A 76 4.98 -1.35 -15.30
N ILE A 77 4.79 -1.56 -14.00
CA ILE A 77 4.61 -2.87 -13.36
C ILE A 77 3.17 -2.97 -12.83
N GLY A 78 2.59 -4.16 -12.93
CA GLY A 78 1.24 -4.47 -12.43
C GLY A 78 1.13 -4.48 -10.90
N HIS A 79 1.35 -3.35 -10.24
CA HIS A 79 1.21 -3.18 -8.79
C HIS A 79 0.23 -2.03 -8.45
N TRP A 80 -1.04 -2.19 -8.82
CA TRP A 80 -2.04 -1.13 -8.64
C TRP A 80 -2.49 -0.92 -7.18
N GLY A 81 -2.50 -1.99 -6.37
CA GLY A 81 -2.83 -1.92 -4.95
C GLY A 81 -1.79 -1.10 -4.18
N GLY A 82 -2.22 -0.29 -3.22
CA GLY A 82 -1.32 0.56 -2.44
C GLY A 82 -0.84 1.82 -3.15
N ARG A 83 -1.27 2.11 -4.39
CA ARG A 83 -0.71 3.22 -5.18
C ARG A 83 -0.76 4.60 -4.52
N LEU A 84 -1.71 4.84 -3.60
CA LEU A 84 -1.83 6.14 -2.92
C LEU A 84 -0.60 6.46 -2.05
N ILE A 85 0.15 5.43 -1.61
CA ILE A 85 1.41 5.59 -0.88
C ILE A 85 2.35 6.53 -1.63
N TRP A 86 2.43 6.39 -2.95
CA TRP A 86 3.35 7.16 -3.79
C TRP A 86 2.93 8.62 -3.98
N GLN A 87 1.74 9.01 -3.53
CA GLN A 87 1.36 10.44 -3.43
C GLN A 87 1.61 11.02 -2.04
N LEU A 88 2.12 10.27 -1.07
CA LEU A 88 2.69 10.86 0.15
C LEU A 88 4.02 11.51 -0.22
N GLU A 89 4.20 12.79 0.10
CA GLU A 89 5.44 13.51 -0.19
C GLU A 89 6.65 12.83 0.46
N GLU A 90 6.46 12.27 1.66
CA GLU A 90 7.48 11.57 2.45
C GLU A 90 7.54 10.05 2.20
N SER A 91 7.08 9.60 1.03
CA SER A 91 6.99 8.16 0.70
C SER A 91 8.34 7.42 0.76
N ASP A 92 9.46 8.12 0.63
CA ASP A 92 10.84 7.63 0.76
C ASP A 92 11.26 7.34 2.22
N THR A 93 10.52 7.86 3.21
CA THR A 93 10.78 7.65 4.64
C THR A 93 9.94 6.53 5.26
N LEU A 94 9.00 5.96 4.50
CA LEU A 94 8.08 4.94 5.01
C LEU A 94 8.81 3.63 5.29
N LEU A 95 8.46 3.00 6.41
CA LEU A 95 9.01 1.70 6.76
C LEU A 95 8.21 0.56 6.12
N VAL A 96 8.92 -0.47 5.68
CA VAL A 96 8.32 -1.74 5.28
C VAL A 96 8.55 -2.76 6.40
N CYS A 97 7.47 -3.17 7.05
CA CYS A 97 7.50 -4.24 8.04
C CYS A 97 6.87 -5.50 7.43
N TRP A 98 7.39 -6.68 7.77
CA TRP A 98 6.85 -7.93 7.25
C TRP A 98 6.84 -9.04 8.28
N LYS A 99 5.92 -9.99 8.07
CA LYS A 99 5.87 -11.26 8.81
C LYS A 99 5.69 -12.42 7.84
N GLU A 100 6.41 -13.49 8.08
CA GLU A 100 6.17 -14.79 7.46
C GLU A 100 4.94 -15.42 8.09
N THR A 101 4.21 -16.23 7.31
CA THR A 101 3.00 -16.91 7.77
C THR A 101 2.75 -18.13 6.88
N ASP A 102 2.32 -19.22 7.50
CA ASP A 102 1.85 -20.43 6.82
C ASP A 102 0.34 -20.39 6.54
N GLU A 103 -0.34 -19.35 7.03
CA GLU A 103 -1.77 -19.14 6.80
C GLU A 103 -2.04 -18.64 5.38
N GLU A 104 -3.27 -18.86 4.91
CA GLU A 104 -3.68 -18.37 3.59
C GLU A 104 -3.58 -16.82 3.54
N PRO A 105 -2.74 -16.24 2.66
CA PRO A 105 -2.43 -14.82 2.73
C PRO A 105 -3.63 -13.88 2.47
N ALA A 106 -4.66 -14.31 1.72
CA ALA A 106 -5.85 -13.50 1.49
C ALA A 106 -6.75 -13.41 2.73
N LEU A 107 -6.90 -14.51 3.47
CA LEU A 107 -7.63 -14.55 4.74
C LEU A 107 -6.92 -13.68 5.79
N MET A 108 -5.61 -13.81 5.91
CA MET A 108 -4.81 -12.98 6.82
C MET A 108 -4.89 -11.49 6.46
N GLU A 109 -4.77 -11.12 5.18
CA GLU A 109 -4.94 -9.74 4.73
C GLU A 109 -6.32 -9.18 5.09
N SER A 110 -7.37 -9.98 4.84
CA SER A 110 -8.75 -9.59 5.14
C SER A 110 -8.96 -9.40 6.65
N ALA A 111 -8.39 -10.28 7.47
CA ALA A 111 -8.45 -10.18 8.93
C ALA A 111 -7.72 -8.94 9.44
N MET A 112 -6.49 -8.69 8.99
CA MET A 112 -5.72 -7.50 9.40
C MET A 112 -6.38 -6.18 8.96
N ILE A 113 -6.98 -6.13 7.76
CA ILE A 113 -7.74 -4.95 7.31
C ILE A 113 -9.02 -4.78 8.13
N LEU A 114 -9.68 -5.86 8.52
CA LEU A 114 -10.88 -5.81 9.37
C LEU A 114 -10.54 -5.34 10.78
N GLU A 115 -9.45 -5.83 11.36
CA GLU A 115 -8.93 -5.39 12.66
C GLU A 115 -8.63 -3.88 12.64
N PHE A 116 -7.87 -3.42 11.65
CA PHE A 116 -7.63 -1.98 11.46
C PHE A 116 -8.94 -1.20 11.32
N ALA A 117 -9.89 -1.68 10.52
CA ALA A 117 -11.17 -0.99 10.33
C ALA A 117 -12.05 -0.99 11.59
N THR A 118 -11.88 -1.97 12.48
CA THR A 118 -12.56 -2.02 13.78
C THR A 118 -12.03 -0.94 14.72
N GLU A 119 -10.72 -0.69 14.68
CA GLU A 119 -10.05 0.32 15.50
C GLU A 119 -10.28 1.75 14.97
N TYR A 120 -10.08 1.97 13.66
CA TYR A 120 -10.09 3.31 13.05
C TYR A 120 -11.40 3.66 12.32
N GLY A 121 -12.36 2.74 12.24
CA GLY A 121 -13.64 2.94 11.55
C GLY A 121 -13.57 2.96 10.02
N ARG A 122 -12.38 2.77 9.43
CA ARG A 122 -12.11 2.74 7.99
C ARG A 122 -10.86 1.93 7.69
N ARG A 123 -10.62 1.61 6.41
CA ARG A 123 -9.44 0.85 5.97
C ARG A 123 -8.17 1.71 6.04
N PRO A 124 -6.96 1.11 6.04
CA PRO A 124 -5.73 1.87 5.90
C PRO A 124 -5.75 2.71 4.63
N PHE A 125 -5.11 3.88 4.69
CA PHE A 125 -5.11 4.91 3.65
C PHE A 125 -5.01 4.38 2.21
N ALA A 126 -4.10 3.45 1.94
CA ALA A 126 -3.87 2.94 0.59
C ALA A 126 -4.57 1.59 0.27
N ASN A 127 -5.43 1.08 1.17
CA ASN A 127 -6.25 -0.13 0.99
C ASN A 127 -7.66 0.22 0.47
N LEU A 128 -7.72 0.81 -0.73
CA LEU A 128 -8.97 1.27 -1.34
C LEU A 128 -10.01 0.16 -1.53
N ARG A 129 -11.29 0.51 -1.40
CA ARG A 129 -12.39 -0.28 -1.95
C ARG A 129 -12.46 -0.05 -3.46
N ASN A 130 -12.52 -1.14 -4.22
CA ASN A 130 -12.86 -1.11 -5.64
C ASN A 130 -14.35 -0.80 -5.83
#